data_AF-A0A1H3JBU2-F1
#
_entry.id   AF-A0A1H3JBU2-F1
#
_cell.length_a   1.000
_cell.length_b   1.000
_cell.length_c   1.000
_cell.angle_alpha   90.00
_cell.angle_beta   90.00
_cell.angle_gamma   90.00
#
_symmetry.space_group_name_H-M   'P 1'
#
loop_
_entity.id
_entity.type
_entity.pdbx_description
1 polymer ?
#
loop_
_entity_poly.entity_id
_entity_poly.type
_entity_poly.pdbx_seq_one_letter_code
_entity_poly.pdbx_strand_id
1 'polypeptide(L)'
;MVEDSNGRTDELFTGVDDVTDDDSEREPVLTPEDRPRGILTPTDREYLCGLKEYAQPQTDANRRQEIRERVVNGLQDFVLLSLFLGSDEREKIFAELGSEETDDTLAAMVAFGYLGLDRDRLRLEACIEHGVLQGANVDKLFQSSGRATNVDVSISVEYNPDIEKLYRRFEDGQELT
;
A
#
# COMPACT_ATOMS: atom_id res chain seq x y z
N MET A 1 20.80 -2.69 -60.71
CA MET A 1 22.20 -2.87 -61.15
C MET A 1 22.81 -1.49 -61.21
N VAL A 2 23.73 -1.04 -60.35
CA VAL A 2 24.67 -1.70 -59.44
C VAL A 2 24.92 -0.76 -58.24
N GLU A 3 25.15 -1.35 -57.07
CA GLU A 3 25.53 -0.74 -55.78
C GLU A 3 26.95 -0.14 -55.79
N ASP A 4 27.20 0.84 -54.93
CA ASP A 4 28.33 0.86 -53.97
C ASP A 4 28.17 2.15 -53.12
N SER A 5 27.81 2.09 -51.83
CA SER A 5 28.61 1.66 -50.66
C SER A 5 29.81 2.57 -50.36
N ASN A 6 29.71 3.31 -49.25
CA ASN A 6 30.59 3.21 -48.06
C ASN A 6 30.87 4.58 -47.39
N GLY A 7 30.62 4.67 -46.08
CA GLY A 7 30.90 5.86 -45.28
C GLY A 7 30.39 5.81 -43.85
N ARG A 8 30.78 4.76 -43.11
CA ARG A 8 30.60 4.55 -41.66
C ARG A 8 31.03 5.74 -40.79
N THR A 9 30.27 5.96 -39.70
CA THR A 9 30.63 6.28 -38.28
C THR A 9 29.45 7.12 -37.74
N ASP A 10 28.72 6.77 -36.68
CA ASP A 10 29.22 6.43 -35.36
C ASP A 10 28.12 5.69 -34.58
N GLU A 11 28.28 4.37 -34.40
CA GLU A 11 27.51 3.60 -33.44
C GLU A 11 28.16 3.80 -32.07
N LEU A 12 27.71 4.81 -31.34
CA LEU A 12 28.09 5.05 -29.96
C LEU A 12 26.79 5.28 -29.20
N PHE A 13 26.22 4.19 -28.68
CA PHE A 13 25.42 4.05 -27.46
C PHE A 13 24.77 2.65 -27.47
N THR A 14 25.61 1.63 -27.35
CA THR A 14 25.18 0.27 -26.95
C THR A 14 25.26 0.19 -25.43
N GLY A 15 24.13 -0.01 -24.77
CA GLY A 15 24.09 -0.27 -23.32
C GLY A 15 23.01 0.52 -22.61
N VAL A 16 21.75 0.29 -22.97
CA VAL A 16 20.70 0.30 -21.95
C VAL A 16 20.38 -1.18 -21.81
N ASP A 17 20.89 -1.77 -20.74
CA ASP A 17 20.40 -3.06 -20.28
C ASP A 17 18.87 -2.98 -20.25
N ASP A 18 18.19 -3.95 -20.86
CA ASP A 18 16.78 -4.22 -20.62
C ASP A 18 16.64 -4.46 -19.12
N VAL A 19 16.45 -3.38 -18.36
CA VAL A 19 15.83 -3.46 -17.05
C VAL A 19 14.39 -3.78 -17.39
N THR A 20 14.10 -5.07 -17.49
CA THR A 20 12.76 -5.58 -17.27
C THR A 20 12.41 -5.19 -15.84
N ASP A 21 11.88 -3.98 -15.67
CA ASP A 21 11.03 -3.60 -14.54
C ASP A 21 9.78 -4.47 -14.66
N ASP A 22 9.96 -5.74 -14.28
CA ASP A 22 8.93 -6.77 -14.12
C ASP A 22 8.17 -6.52 -12.80
N ASP A 23 7.80 -5.26 -12.57
CA ASP A 23 7.01 -4.82 -11.41
C ASP A 23 5.74 -4.07 -11.85
N SER A 24 5.45 -4.08 -13.16
CA SER A 24 4.34 -3.32 -13.76
C SER A 24 3.05 -4.11 -14.03
N GLU A 25 3.02 -5.43 -13.79
CA GLU A 25 1.83 -6.26 -14.10
C GLU A 25 1.40 -7.24 -13.00
N ARG A 26 1.63 -6.92 -11.72
CA ARG A 26 0.77 -7.49 -10.69
C ARG A 26 -0.57 -6.75 -10.71
N GLU A 27 -1.42 -7.08 -11.68
CA GLU A 27 -2.85 -6.78 -11.54
C GLU A 27 -3.30 -7.30 -10.18
N PRO A 28 -3.92 -6.48 -9.32
CA PRO A 28 -4.35 -6.97 -8.03
C PRO A 28 -5.40 -8.06 -8.29
N VAL A 29 -5.01 -9.31 -8.05
CA VAL A 29 -5.87 -10.51 -8.15
C VAL A 29 -6.81 -10.52 -6.93
N LEU A 30 -7.63 -9.49 -6.79
CA LEU A 30 -8.70 -9.44 -5.81
C LEU A 30 -9.98 -9.18 -6.57
N THR A 31 -10.55 -10.24 -7.16
CA THR A 31 -11.92 -10.13 -7.62
C THR A 31 -12.81 -9.91 -6.39
N PRO A 32 -13.79 -9.00 -6.46
CA PRO A 32 -14.61 -8.65 -5.30
C PRO A 32 -15.46 -9.81 -4.75
N GLU A 33 -15.48 -11.00 -5.36
CA GLU A 33 -16.34 -12.13 -4.98
C GLU A 33 -15.64 -13.25 -4.20
N ASP A 34 -14.31 -13.34 -4.20
CA ASP A 34 -13.61 -14.57 -3.78
C ASP A 34 -13.49 -14.83 -2.26
N ARG A 35 -14.19 -14.06 -1.41
CA ARG A 35 -14.11 -14.24 0.05
C ARG A 35 -15.34 -13.85 0.86
N PRO A 36 -15.53 -14.43 2.06
CA PRO A 36 -16.55 -14.02 3.01
C PRO A 36 -16.42 -12.54 3.45
N ARG A 37 -17.48 -12.04 4.09
CA ARG A 37 -17.52 -10.67 4.63
C ARG A 37 -16.42 -10.47 5.68
N GLY A 38 -15.62 -9.42 5.50
CA GLY A 38 -14.77 -8.83 6.55
C GLY A 38 -15.34 -7.48 7.00
N ILE A 39 -14.48 -6.46 7.09
CA ILE A 39 -14.89 -5.05 7.27
C ILE A 39 -15.88 -4.65 6.16
N LEU A 40 -15.53 -4.97 4.91
CA LEU A 40 -16.35 -4.73 3.74
C LEU A 40 -17.33 -5.91 3.50
N THR A 41 -18.57 -5.58 3.17
CA THR A 41 -19.56 -6.53 2.65
C THR A 41 -19.26 -6.88 1.19
N PRO A 42 -19.81 -7.96 0.61
CA PRO A 42 -19.72 -8.24 -0.83
C PRO A 42 -20.16 -7.04 -1.68
N THR A 43 -21.29 -6.42 -1.32
CA THR A 43 -21.81 -5.25 -2.03
C THR A 43 -20.90 -4.02 -1.93
N ASP A 44 -20.16 -3.84 -0.83
CA ASP A 44 -19.20 -2.74 -0.74
C ASP A 44 -18.02 -2.96 -1.68
N ARG A 45 -17.57 -4.21 -1.82
CA ARG A 45 -16.50 -4.58 -2.75
C ARG A 45 -16.96 -4.37 -4.20
N GLU A 46 -18.14 -4.87 -4.56
CA GLU A 46 -18.76 -4.59 -5.88
C GLU A 46 -18.81 -3.08 -6.18
N TYR A 47 -19.23 -2.27 -5.20
CA TYR A 47 -19.32 -0.83 -5.34
C TYR A 47 -17.94 -0.17 -5.55
N LEU A 48 -16.94 -0.53 -4.73
CA LEU A 48 -15.59 0.03 -4.83
C LEU A 48 -14.87 -0.39 -6.11
N CYS A 49 -15.15 -1.59 -6.62
CA CYS A 49 -14.60 -2.10 -7.89
C CYS A 49 -15.36 -1.58 -9.12
N GLY A 50 -16.38 -0.73 -8.96
CA GLY A 50 -17.18 -0.20 -10.07
C GLY A 50 -18.12 -1.22 -10.73
N LEU A 51 -18.30 -2.41 -10.13
CA LEU A 51 -19.24 -3.43 -10.60
C LEU A 51 -20.69 -3.09 -10.25
N LYS A 52 -20.89 -2.17 -9.30
CA LYS A 52 -22.20 -1.71 -8.85
C LYS A 52 -22.24 -0.20 -8.73
N GLU A 53 -23.19 0.41 -9.44
CA GLU A 53 -23.44 1.85 -9.40
C GLU A 53 -24.88 2.15 -8.95
N TYR A 54 -25.05 3.28 -8.27
CA TYR A 54 -26.36 3.74 -7.82
C TYR A 54 -26.80 4.96 -8.64
N ALA A 55 -27.91 4.82 -9.37
CA ALA A 55 -28.45 5.92 -10.17
C ALA A 55 -28.93 7.12 -9.32
N GLN A 56 -29.37 6.86 -8.09
CA GLN A 56 -29.87 7.91 -7.19
C GLN A 56 -28.71 8.47 -6.33
N PRO A 57 -28.43 9.79 -6.38
CA PRO A 57 -27.32 10.40 -5.65
C PRO A 57 -27.37 10.17 -4.13
N GLN A 58 -28.57 10.14 -3.55
CA GLN A 58 -28.74 9.89 -2.12
C GLN A 58 -28.35 8.45 -1.74
N THR A 59 -28.67 7.47 -2.57
CA THR A 59 -28.31 6.06 -2.32
C THR A 59 -26.81 5.84 -2.46
N ASP A 60 -26.18 6.51 -3.44
CA ASP A 60 -24.73 6.52 -3.61
C ASP A 60 -24.02 7.13 -2.38
N ALA A 61 -24.47 8.30 -1.92
CA ALA A 61 -23.93 8.95 -0.73
C ALA A 61 -24.08 8.08 0.53
N ASN A 62 -25.24 7.43 0.70
CA ASN A 62 -25.48 6.50 1.80
C ASN A 62 -24.51 5.31 1.74
N ARG A 63 -24.26 4.73 0.56
CA ARG A 63 -23.27 3.64 0.39
C ARG A 63 -21.88 4.08 0.84
N ARG A 64 -21.41 5.26 0.41
CA ARG A 64 -20.10 5.80 0.82
C ARG A 64 -20.03 6.01 2.33
N GLN A 65 -21.11 6.49 2.94
CA GLN A 65 -21.18 6.70 4.38
C GLN A 65 -21.12 5.38 5.15
N GLU A 66 -21.88 4.37 4.72
CA GLU A 66 -21.85 3.04 5.33
C GLU A 66 -20.46 2.38 5.26
N ILE A 67 -19.79 2.48 4.11
CA ILE A 67 -18.41 1.99 3.95
C ILE A 67 -17.48 2.71 4.92
N ARG A 68 -17.57 4.05 5.00
CA ARG A 68 -16.77 4.85 5.93
C ARG A 68 -16.98 4.41 7.38
N GLU A 69 -18.22 4.25 7.80
CA GLU A 69 -18.55 3.81 9.16
C GLU A 69 -18.00 2.42 9.45
N ARG A 70 -18.16 1.45 8.54
CA ARG A 70 -17.59 0.10 8.74
C ARG A 70 -16.08 0.12 8.84
N VAL A 71 -15.40 0.87 7.97
CA VAL A 71 -13.94 0.98 8.00
C VAL A 71 -13.46 1.62 9.29
N VAL A 72 -14.10 2.71 9.75
CA VAL A 72 -13.74 3.35 11.03
C VAL A 72 -13.87 2.37 12.20
N ASN A 73 -14.99 1.65 12.30
CA ASN A 73 -15.19 0.67 13.37
C ASN A 73 -14.20 -0.51 13.25
N GLY A 74 -13.99 -1.03 12.04
CA GLY A 74 -13.04 -2.13 11.82
C GLY A 74 -11.59 -1.77 12.14
N LEU A 75 -11.18 -0.51 11.90
CA LEU A 75 -9.86 -0.02 12.32
C LEU A 75 -9.75 0.05 13.85
N GLN A 76 -10.81 0.44 14.55
CA GLN A 76 -10.83 0.48 16.02
C GLN A 76 -10.75 -0.93 16.62
N ASP A 77 -11.32 -1.94 15.95
CA ASP A 77 -11.27 -3.32 16.40
C ASP A 77 -9.82 -3.85 16.50
N PHE A 78 -8.87 -3.35 15.68
CA PHE A 78 -7.45 -3.74 15.81
C PHE A 78 -6.85 -3.44 17.18
N VAL A 79 -7.33 -2.40 17.87
CA VAL A 79 -6.92 -2.13 19.25
C VAL A 79 -7.33 -3.29 20.14
N LEU A 80 -8.56 -3.77 20.01
CA LEU A 80 -9.08 -4.90 20.79
C LEU A 80 -8.36 -6.20 20.42
N LEU A 81 -8.16 -6.47 19.12
CA LEU A 81 -7.44 -7.65 18.65
C LEU A 81 -6.00 -7.67 19.20
N SER A 82 -5.30 -6.54 19.18
CA SER A 82 -3.92 -6.45 19.68
C SER A 82 -3.79 -6.70 21.19
N LEU A 83 -4.82 -6.36 21.97
CA LEU A 83 -4.80 -6.43 23.43
C LEU A 83 -5.37 -7.75 23.98
N PHE A 84 -6.36 -8.32 23.31
CA PHE A 84 -7.18 -9.39 23.88
C PHE A 84 -7.19 -10.69 23.07
N LEU A 85 -6.83 -10.66 21.78
CA LEU A 85 -6.76 -11.90 21.00
C LEU A 85 -5.51 -12.68 21.40
N GLY A 86 -5.68 -13.95 21.79
CA GLY A 86 -4.57 -14.82 22.21
C GLY A 86 -3.55 -15.07 21.10
N SER A 87 -2.31 -15.39 21.47
CA SER A 87 -1.20 -15.69 20.55
C SER A 87 -1.56 -16.76 19.52
N ASP A 88 -2.20 -17.84 19.96
CA ASP A 88 -2.49 -19.01 19.13
C ASP A 88 -3.52 -18.68 18.03
N GLU A 89 -4.51 -17.83 18.34
CA GLU A 89 -5.48 -17.38 17.34
C GLU A 89 -4.86 -16.38 16.37
N ARG A 90 -3.95 -15.51 16.84
CA ARG A 90 -3.17 -14.63 15.93
C ARG A 90 -2.35 -15.46 14.95
N GLU A 91 -1.64 -16.48 15.44
CA GLU A 91 -0.84 -17.38 14.59
C GLU A 91 -1.69 -18.08 13.53
N LYS A 92 -2.87 -18.59 13.91
CA LYS A 92 -3.82 -19.20 12.96
C LYS A 92 -4.30 -18.21 11.90
N ILE A 93 -4.61 -16.97 12.26
CA ILE A 93 -5.05 -15.94 11.30
C ILE A 93 -4.00 -15.72 10.21
N PHE A 94 -2.73 -15.56 10.60
CA PHE A 94 -1.64 -15.36 9.63
C PHE A 94 -1.32 -16.64 8.84
N ALA A 95 -1.49 -17.82 9.44
CA ALA A 95 -1.34 -19.09 8.73
C ALA A 95 -2.47 -19.33 7.70
N GLU A 96 -3.71 -18.94 8.02
CA GLU A 96 -4.84 -19.01 7.09
C GLU A 96 -4.75 -17.97 5.97
N LEU A 97 -4.19 -16.79 6.25
CA LEU A 97 -3.99 -15.76 5.25
C LEU A 97 -2.94 -16.17 4.21
N GLY A 98 -1.87 -16.85 4.63
CA GLY A 98 -0.75 -17.18 3.76
C GLY A 98 0.31 -16.08 3.74
N SER A 99 1.58 -16.43 3.49
CA SER A 99 2.69 -15.48 3.60
C SER A 99 2.70 -14.41 2.51
N GLU A 100 2.39 -14.79 1.26
CA GLU A 100 2.37 -13.85 0.13
C GLU A 100 1.24 -12.82 0.31
N GLU A 101 0.02 -13.30 0.60
CA GLU A 101 -1.13 -12.44 0.87
C GLU A 101 -0.96 -11.60 2.15
N THR A 102 -0.23 -12.11 3.15
CA THR A 102 0.09 -11.35 4.36
C THR A 102 0.90 -10.11 4.02
N ASP A 103 1.96 -10.26 3.23
CA ASP A 103 2.85 -9.14 2.87
C ASP A 103 2.10 -8.09 2.06
N ASP A 104 1.32 -8.51 1.05
CA ASP A 104 0.50 -7.62 0.23
C ASP A 104 -0.57 -6.90 1.06
N THR A 105 -1.24 -7.62 1.97
CA THR A 105 -2.27 -7.05 2.85
C THR A 105 -1.67 -6.02 3.80
N LEU A 106 -0.52 -6.32 4.43
CA LEU A 106 0.17 -5.40 5.32
C LEU A 106 0.66 -4.16 4.56
N ALA A 107 1.23 -4.33 3.36
CA ALA A 107 1.63 -3.22 2.51
C ALA A 107 0.43 -2.32 2.16
N ALA A 108 -0.72 -2.91 1.79
CA ALA A 108 -1.95 -2.17 1.52
C ALA A 108 -2.47 -1.41 2.76
N MET A 109 -2.37 -2.00 3.96
CA MET A 109 -2.72 -1.33 5.22
C MET A 109 -1.81 -0.13 5.50
N VAL A 110 -0.49 -0.26 5.28
CA VAL A 110 0.47 0.84 5.44
C VAL A 110 0.18 1.95 4.42
N ALA A 111 -0.05 1.61 3.15
CA ALA A 111 -0.39 2.58 2.11
C ALA A 111 -1.70 3.33 2.43
N PHE A 112 -2.74 2.61 2.86
CA PHE A 112 -4.00 3.20 3.29
C PHE A 112 -3.81 4.16 4.48
N GLY A 113 -3.01 3.75 5.47
CA GLY A 113 -2.64 4.59 6.62
C GLY A 113 -1.88 5.84 6.20
N TYR A 114 -0.85 5.70 5.36
CA TYR A 114 -0.05 6.82 4.85
C TYR A 114 -0.90 7.86 4.13
N LEU A 115 -1.82 7.43 3.26
CA LEU A 115 -2.77 8.31 2.58
C LEU A 115 -3.76 8.96 3.58
N GLY A 116 -4.25 8.21 4.57
CA GLY A 116 -5.14 8.72 5.62
C GLY A 116 -4.48 9.74 6.55
N LEU A 117 -3.15 9.71 6.66
CA LEU A 117 -2.33 10.67 7.39
C LEU A 117 -1.91 11.87 6.53
N ASP A 118 -2.52 12.06 5.36
CA ASP A 118 -2.15 13.11 4.40
C ASP A 118 -0.68 13.05 3.98
N ARG A 119 -0.15 11.82 3.88
CA ARG A 119 1.25 11.54 3.54
C ARG A 119 2.27 12.12 4.53
N ASP A 120 1.85 12.36 5.79
CA ASP A 120 2.75 12.72 6.88
C ASP A 120 3.62 11.53 7.28
N ARG A 121 4.85 11.53 6.77
CA ARG A 121 5.84 10.48 6.99
C ARG A 121 6.25 10.33 8.45
N LEU A 122 6.53 11.44 9.14
CA LEU A 122 6.98 11.41 10.55
C LEU A 122 5.89 10.84 11.45
N ARG A 123 4.63 11.17 11.15
CA ARG A 123 3.49 10.61 11.87
C ARG A 123 3.30 9.12 11.60
N LEU A 124 3.55 8.66 10.38
CA LEU A 124 3.54 7.23 10.06
C LEU A 124 4.66 6.48 10.79
N GLU A 125 5.89 6.99 10.79
CA GLU A 125 7.04 6.42 11.52
C GLU A 125 6.69 6.24 13.00
N ALA A 126 6.20 7.30 13.67
CA ALA A 126 5.81 7.25 15.07
C ALA A 126 4.68 6.22 15.35
N CYS A 127 3.72 6.07 14.44
CA CYS A 127 2.67 5.06 14.56
C CYS A 127 3.24 3.62 14.48
N ILE A 128 4.17 3.36 13.56
CA ILE A 128 4.81 2.05 13.41
C ILE A 128 5.70 1.76 14.62
N GLU A 129 6.51 2.72 15.07
CA GLU A 129 7.35 2.60 16.27
C GLU A 129 6.51 2.19 17.49
N HIS A 130 5.41 2.90 17.75
CA HIS A 130 4.50 2.58 18.83
C HIS A 130 3.89 1.16 18.69
N GLY A 131 3.44 0.80 17.49
CA GLY A 131 2.86 -0.52 17.22
C GLY A 131 3.85 -1.66 17.45
N VAL A 132 5.06 -1.54 16.93
CA VAL A 132 6.13 -2.54 17.10
C VAL A 132 6.57 -2.61 18.56
N LEU A 133 6.72 -1.47 19.25
CA LEU A 133 7.10 -1.45 20.66
C LEU A 133 6.03 -2.11 21.54
N GLN A 134 4.75 -1.88 21.24
CA GLN A 134 3.64 -2.58 21.91
C GLN A 134 3.74 -4.09 21.65
N GLY A 135 3.84 -4.50 20.38
CA GLY A 135 3.94 -5.91 19.97
C GLY A 135 5.12 -6.65 20.60
N ALA A 136 6.31 -6.05 20.62
CA ALA A 136 7.53 -6.61 21.22
C ALA A 136 7.44 -6.82 22.74
N ASN A 137 6.43 -6.21 23.38
CA ASN A 137 6.15 -6.31 24.80
C ASN A 137 4.87 -7.11 25.11
N VAL A 138 4.14 -7.60 24.11
CA VAL A 138 3.06 -8.58 24.29
C VAL A 138 3.69 -9.86 24.86
N ASP A 139 3.09 -10.41 25.92
CA ASP A 139 3.52 -11.65 26.63
C ASP A 139 4.79 -11.56 27.52
N LYS A 140 5.48 -10.41 27.56
CA LYS A 140 6.68 -10.23 28.41
C LYS A 140 6.40 -9.86 29.88
N LEU A 141 5.16 -9.97 30.34
CA LEU A 141 4.83 -9.77 31.76
C LEU A 141 5.45 -10.85 32.67
N PHE A 142 5.84 -12.00 32.10
CA PHE A 142 6.31 -13.16 32.88
C PHE A 142 7.69 -13.70 32.45
N GLN A 143 8.39 -13.05 31.52
CA GLN A 143 9.69 -13.51 31.02
C GLN A 143 10.85 -12.69 31.60
N SER A 144 11.93 -13.37 31.99
CA SER A 144 13.18 -12.79 32.52
C SER A 144 14.04 -12.06 31.47
N SER A 145 13.62 -12.06 30.21
CA SER A 145 14.34 -11.57 29.03
C SER A 145 14.26 -10.05 28.81
N GLY A 146 13.63 -9.30 29.72
CA GLY A 146 13.56 -7.84 29.69
C GLY A 146 12.56 -7.28 28.68
N ARG A 147 12.13 -6.03 28.91
CA ARG A 147 11.14 -5.32 28.08
C ARG A 147 11.83 -4.54 26.96
N ALA A 148 11.22 -4.51 25.79
CA ALA A 148 11.65 -3.61 24.73
C ALA A 148 11.36 -2.17 25.18
N THR A 149 12.36 -1.29 25.05
CA THR A 149 12.28 0.11 25.49
C THR A 149 12.35 1.11 24.34
N ASN A 150 12.84 0.69 23.18
CA ASN A 150 12.97 1.54 22.00
C ASN A 150 12.75 0.74 20.71
N VAL A 151 12.18 1.40 19.72
CA VAL A 151 12.09 0.97 18.32
C VAL A 151 12.48 2.18 17.48
N ASP A 152 13.26 1.96 16.43
CA ASP A 152 13.67 3.00 15.49
C ASP A 152 13.10 2.65 14.12
N VAL A 153 12.32 3.56 13.53
CA VAL A 153 11.77 3.40 12.18
C VAL A 153 12.16 4.61 11.35
N SER A 154 12.81 4.37 10.21
CA SER A 154 13.18 5.41 9.26
C SER A 154 12.61 5.07 7.89
N ILE A 155 11.76 5.95 7.37
CA ILE A 155 11.17 5.84 6.03
C ILE A 155 11.79 6.90 5.13
N SER A 156 12.29 6.49 3.97
CA SER A 156 12.81 7.39 2.95
C SER A 156 12.12 7.09 1.63
N VAL A 157 11.47 8.11 1.05
CA VAL A 157 10.80 7.99 -0.24
C VAL A 157 11.55 8.87 -1.23
N GLU A 158 12.08 8.23 -2.26
CA GLU A 158 12.73 8.92 -3.38
C GLU A 158 11.72 9.07 -4.51
N TYR A 159 11.64 10.29 -5.05
CA TYR A 159 10.75 10.60 -6.16
C TYR A 159 11.59 10.84 -7.41
N ASN A 160 11.31 10.06 -8.46
CA ASN A 160 11.81 10.42 -9.78
C ASN A 160 11.13 11.71 -10.24
N PRO A 161 11.88 12.66 -10.82
CA PRO A 161 11.28 13.87 -11.36
C PRO A 161 10.30 13.50 -12.46
N ASP A 162 9.12 14.13 -12.43
CA ASP A 162 8.16 14.03 -13.53
C ASP A 162 8.68 14.86 -14.70
N ILE A 163 9.49 14.20 -15.54
CA ILE A 163 10.18 14.80 -16.68
C ILE A 163 9.17 15.49 -17.62
N GLU A 164 7.98 14.93 -17.80
CA GLU A 164 6.95 15.49 -18.68
C GLU A 164 6.34 16.77 -18.09
N LYS A 165 6.05 16.80 -16.78
CA LYS A 165 5.67 18.05 -16.10
C LYS A 165 6.75 19.11 -16.19
N LEU A 166 8.02 18.72 -16.04
CA LEU A 166 9.15 19.63 -16.14
C LEU A 166 9.27 20.19 -17.56
N TYR A 167 9.11 19.37 -18.60
CA TYR A 167 9.08 19.84 -19.99
C TYR A 167 7.95 20.84 -20.24
N ARG A 168 6.72 20.57 -19.77
CA ARG A 168 5.61 21.52 -19.92
C ARG A 168 5.87 22.85 -19.21
N ARG A 169 6.43 22.82 -18.00
CA ARG A 169 6.84 24.04 -17.28
C ARG A 169 7.92 24.81 -18.03
N PHE A 170 8.87 24.11 -18.66
CA PHE A 170 9.90 24.73 -19.50
C PHE A 170 9.29 25.41 -20.74
N GLU A 171 8.38 24.74 -21.44
CA GLU A 171 7.66 25.31 -22.60
C GLU A 171 6.81 26.53 -22.21
N ASP A 172 6.21 26.50 -21.02
CA ASP A 172 5.42 27.62 -20.46
C ASP A 172 6.29 28.74 -19.86
N GLY A 173 7.63 28.62 -19.90
CA GLY A 173 8.58 29.63 -19.40
C GLY A 173 8.64 29.76 -17.87
N GLN A 174 8.24 28.72 -17.13
CA GLN A 174 8.28 28.67 -15.67
C GLN A 174 9.61 28.08 -15.16
N GLU A 175 9.96 28.40 -13.90
CA GLU A 175 11.16 27.84 -13.25
C GLU A 175 11.05 26.31 -13.05
N LEU A 176 12.17 25.63 -13.35
CA LEU A 176 12.34 24.19 -13.17
C LEU A 176 12.88 23.92 -11.77
N THR A 177 12.00 24.01 -10.78
CA THR A 177 12.28 23.61 -9.38
C THR A 177 11.31 22.53 -8.92
#